data_AF-A0A7Y1UWK9-F1
#
_entry.id   AF-A0A7Y1UWK9-F1
#
_cell.length_a   1.000
_cell.length_b   1.000
_cell.length_c   1.000
_cell.angle_alpha   90.00
_cell.angle_beta   90.00
_cell.angle_gamma   90.00
#
_symmetry.space_group_name_H-M   'P 1'
#
loop_
_entity.id
_entity.type
_entity.pdbx_description
1 polymer ?
#
loop_
_entity_poly.entity_id
_entity_poly.type
_entity_poly.pdbx_seq_one_letter_code
_entity_poly.pdbx_strand_id
1 'polypeptide(L)'
;MTEILLTLHIIAAGTWIGASVVQLVTSGRISAQGGAAAASWHETAAWWGKVLYSPAAVVILATGVALVLDSTFYEFSNAFVSIGFLAVIAGAVLGITKIGKGSEQAAAAFAAGDDASGLATFKQKVFPWAVLDSVILLIVVLAMVGKWGAGS
;
A
#
# COMPACT_ATOMS: atom_id res chain seq x y z
N MET A 1 5.33 4.28 26.75
CA MET A 1 5.99 3.96 25.45
C MET A 1 4.95 3.76 24.36
N THR A 2 3.81 3.16 24.70
CA THR A 2 2.60 3.00 23.88
C THR A 2 2.24 4.21 23.00
N GLU A 3 2.17 5.44 23.52
CA GLU A 3 1.81 6.63 22.72
C GLU A 3 2.78 6.90 21.56
N ILE A 4 4.08 6.73 21.79
CA ILE A 4 5.11 6.92 20.75
C ILE A 4 4.99 5.83 19.69
N LEU A 5 4.81 4.57 20.12
CA LEU A 5 4.63 3.43 19.20
C LEU A 5 3.37 3.61 18.35
N LEU A 6 2.26 4.03 18.97
CA LEU A 6 1.00 4.30 18.28
C LEU A 6 1.13 5.45 17.29
N THR A 7 1.82 6.53 17.68
CA THR A 7 2.08 7.67 16.80
C THR A 7 2.88 7.22 15.57
N LEU A 8 3.96 6.46 15.75
CA LEU A 8 4.76 5.93 14.64
C LEU A 8 3.96 4.99 13.75
N HIS A 9 3.12 4.13 14.34
CA HIS A 9 2.25 3.21 13.62
C HIS A 9 1.27 3.98 12.70
N ILE A 10 0.59 4.99 13.25
CA ILE A 10 -0.37 5.81 12.52
C ILE A 10 0.30 6.61 11.40
N ILE A 11 1.46 7.21 11.65
CA ILE A 11 2.21 7.95 10.61
C ILE A 11 2.61 7.02 9.46
N ALA A 12 3.10 5.82 9.76
CA ALA A 12 3.50 4.86 8.74
C ALA A 12 2.29 4.35 7.94
N ALA A 13 1.19 4.00 8.62
CA ALA A 13 -0.07 3.60 7.97
C ALA A 13 -0.65 4.74 7.12
N GLY A 14 -0.66 5.97 7.63
CA GLY A 14 -1.11 7.16 6.90
C GLY A 14 -0.24 7.47 5.67
N THR A 15 1.07 7.24 5.76
CA THR A 15 1.99 7.37 4.62
C THR A 15 1.65 6.38 3.50
N TRP A 16 1.39 5.12 3.85
CA TRP A 16 0.97 4.10 2.90
C TRP A 16 -0.36 4.49 2.25
N ILE A 17 -1.39 4.78 3.06
CA ILE A 17 -2.73 5.12 2.56
C ILE A 17 -2.69 6.36 1.68
N GLY A 18 -1.97 7.41 2.09
CA GLY A 18 -1.83 8.64 1.30
C GLY A 18 -1.20 8.39 -0.07
N ALA A 19 -0.13 7.60 -0.14
CA ALA A 19 0.50 7.23 -1.40
C ALA A 19 -0.45 6.40 -2.30
N SER A 20 -1.22 5.47 -1.71
CA SER A 20 -2.21 4.67 -2.45
C SER A 20 -3.32 5.55 -3.04
N VAL A 21 -3.83 6.52 -2.26
CA VAL A 21 -4.85 7.47 -2.73
C VAL A 21 -4.32 8.31 -3.89
N VAL A 22 -3.11 8.86 -3.77
CA VAL A 22 -2.49 9.62 -4.86
C VAL A 22 -2.41 8.74 -6.11
N GLN A 23 -1.93 7.50 -5.98
CA GLN A 23 -1.84 6.59 -7.13
C GLN A 23 -3.19 6.28 -7.77
N LEU A 24 -4.24 6.01 -6.99
CA LEU A 24 -5.56 5.73 -7.53
C LEU A 24 -6.15 6.92 -8.28
N VAL A 25 -5.95 8.13 -7.79
CA VAL A 25 -6.54 9.35 -8.36
C VAL A 25 -5.77 9.83 -9.59
N THR A 26 -4.44 9.78 -9.57
CA THR A 26 -3.61 10.40 -10.62
C THR A 26 -3.18 9.45 -11.71
N SER A 27 -2.99 8.15 -11.42
CA SER A 27 -2.35 7.22 -12.37
C SER A 27 -3.14 7.06 -13.67
N GLY A 28 -4.47 7.04 -13.61
CA GLY A 28 -5.30 6.94 -14.81
C GLY A 28 -5.15 8.16 -15.72
N ARG A 29 -5.16 9.36 -15.14
CA ARG A 29 -4.99 10.63 -15.88
C ARG A 29 -3.60 10.75 -16.49
N ILE A 30 -2.55 10.37 -15.76
CA ILE A 30 -1.18 10.45 -16.25
C ILE A 30 -0.93 9.37 -17.32
N SER A 31 -1.39 8.15 -17.10
CA SER A 31 -1.26 7.06 -18.09
C SER A 31 -1.99 7.36 -19.40
N ALA A 32 -3.11 8.07 -19.35
CA ALA A 32 -3.85 8.48 -20.55
C ALA A 32 -3.14 9.57 -21.37
N GLN A 33 -2.20 10.31 -20.78
CA GLN A 33 -1.38 11.30 -21.52
C GLN A 33 -0.27 10.64 -22.34
N GLY A 34 0.12 9.42 -22.00
CA GLY A 34 1.19 8.69 -22.69
C GLY A 34 2.58 9.31 -22.53
N GLY A 35 3.51 8.81 -23.32
CA GLY A 35 4.87 9.33 -23.47
C GLY A 35 5.66 9.43 -22.16
N ALA A 36 6.58 10.40 -22.12
CA ALA A 36 7.56 10.54 -21.04
C ALA A 36 6.92 10.78 -19.65
N ALA A 37 5.79 11.47 -19.59
CA ALA A 37 5.09 11.72 -18.32
C ALA A 37 4.54 10.42 -17.73
N ALA A 38 3.93 9.57 -18.57
CA ALA A 38 3.43 8.26 -18.15
C ALA A 38 4.59 7.31 -17.78
N ALA A 39 5.67 7.31 -18.56
CA ALA A 39 6.87 6.52 -18.25
C ALA A 39 7.44 6.88 -16.88
N SER A 40 7.74 8.16 -16.65
CA SER A 40 8.34 8.65 -15.40
C SER A 40 7.42 8.42 -14.18
N TRP A 41 6.10 8.55 -14.37
CA TRP A 41 5.14 8.26 -13.31
C TRP A 41 5.21 6.79 -12.86
N HIS A 42 5.22 5.85 -13.80
CA HIS A 42 5.26 4.42 -13.48
C HIS A 42 6.63 3.97 -12.95
N GLU A 43 7.73 4.59 -13.39
CA GLU A 43 9.05 4.40 -12.77
C GLU A 43 9.06 4.88 -11.31
N THR A 44 8.49 6.06 -11.06
CA THR A 44 8.38 6.62 -9.71
C THR A 44 7.50 5.75 -8.82
N ALA A 45 6.37 5.27 -9.33
CA ALA A 45 5.47 4.37 -8.61
C ALA A 45 6.17 3.04 -8.24
N ALA A 46 6.96 2.47 -9.16
CA ALA A 46 7.76 1.27 -8.88
C ALA A 46 8.85 1.54 -7.82
N TRP A 47 9.50 2.70 -7.89
CA TRP A 47 10.49 3.12 -6.90
C TRP A 47 9.89 3.32 -5.51
N TRP A 48 8.70 3.93 -5.41
CA TRP A 48 7.97 4.07 -4.14
C TRP A 48 7.71 2.74 -3.44
N GLY A 49 7.53 1.64 -4.18
CA GLY A 49 7.49 0.28 -3.62
C GLY A 49 8.66 0.01 -2.67
N LYS A 50 9.87 0.43 -3.07
CA LYS A 50 11.14 0.16 -2.37
C LYS A 50 11.43 1.17 -1.26
N VAL A 51 11.13 2.44 -1.48
CA VAL A 51 11.57 3.53 -0.58
C VAL A 51 10.48 4.10 0.32
N LEU A 52 9.21 3.86 0.00
CA LEU A 52 8.06 4.39 0.75
C LEU A 52 7.27 3.24 1.37
N TYR A 53 6.74 2.33 0.54
CA TYR A 53 5.87 1.26 1.02
C TYR A 53 6.62 0.22 1.85
N SER A 54 7.80 -0.23 1.40
CA SER A 54 8.56 -1.24 2.14
C SER A 54 9.01 -0.75 3.53
N PRO A 55 9.58 0.46 3.69
CA PRO A 55 9.87 1.01 5.02
C PRO A 55 8.60 1.22 5.86
N ALA A 56 7.52 1.74 5.27
CA ALA A 56 6.25 1.89 5.98
C ALA A 56 5.73 0.54 6.51
N ALA A 57 5.78 -0.52 5.70
CA ALA A 57 5.40 -1.86 6.10
C ALA A 57 6.19 -2.35 7.31
N VAL A 58 7.51 -2.16 7.29
CA VAL A 58 8.40 -2.54 8.40
C VAL A 58 8.05 -1.76 9.67
N VAL A 59 7.84 -0.45 9.56
CA VAL A 59 7.47 0.38 10.72
C VAL A 59 6.11 -0.03 11.28
N ILE A 60 5.10 -0.23 10.43
CA ILE A 60 3.77 -0.68 10.83
C ILE A 60 3.85 -2.03 11.56
N LEU A 61 4.55 -3.02 11.00
CA LEU A 61 4.70 -4.34 11.63
C LEU A 61 5.45 -4.25 12.95
N ALA A 62 6.60 -3.58 12.99
CA ALA A 62 7.43 -3.48 14.19
C ALA A 62 6.68 -2.77 15.32
N THR A 63 6.03 -1.64 15.02
CA THR A 63 5.26 -0.88 16.01
C THR A 63 3.99 -1.62 16.42
N GLY A 64 3.32 -2.31 15.49
CA GLY A 64 2.14 -3.14 15.79
C GLY A 64 2.46 -4.30 16.73
N VAL A 65 3.57 -5.02 16.51
CA VAL A 65 4.05 -6.06 17.43
C VAL A 65 4.37 -5.45 18.78
N ALA A 66 5.13 -4.36 18.81
CA ALA A 66 5.52 -3.71 20.05
C ALA A 66 4.31 -3.22 20.86
N LEU A 67 3.27 -2.70 20.21
CA LEU A 67 2.03 -2.29 20.87
C LEU A 67 1.31 -3.46 21.53
N VAL A 68 1.28 -4.63 20.90
CA VAL A 68 0.67 -5.83 21.49
C VAL A 68 1.49 -6.34 22.68
N LEU A 69 2.82 -6.24 22.63
CA LEU A 69 3.70 -6.69 23.71
C LEU A 69 3.73 -5.72 24.91
N ASP A 70 3.58 -4.41 24.68
CA ASP A 70 3.64 -3.35 25.71
C ASP A 70 2.27 -3.03 26.34
N SER A 71 1.18 -3.60 25.82
CA SER A 71 -0.20 -3.24 26.20
C SER A 71 -0.90 -4.38 26.92
N THR A 72 -1.71 -4.03 27.93
CA THR A 72 -2.70 -4.95 28.54
C THR A 72 -4.03 -4.97 27.79
N PHE A 73 -4.21 -4.13 26.76
CA PHE A 73 -5.46 -3.96 26.00
C PHE A 73 -5.42 -4.55 24.59
N TYR A 74 -4.22 -4.76 24.05
CA TYR A 74 -4.02 -5.29 22.71
C TYR A 74 -3.47 -6.70 22.81
N GLU A 75 -4.21 -7.68 22.30
CA GLU A 75 -3.76 -9.06 22.21
C GLU A 75 -3.69 -9.49 20.75
N PHE A 76 -2.83 -10.46 20.45
CA PHE A 76 -2.80 -11.10 19.12
C PHE A 76 -4.11 -11.83 18.78
N SER A 77 -4.94 -12.13 19.79
CA SER A 77 -6.25 -12.75 19.67
C SER A 77 -7.32 -11.77 19.14
N ASN A 78 -7.13 -10.45 19.31
CA ASN A 78 -8.05 -9.44 18.81
C ASN A 78 -8.10 -9.51 17.28
N ALA A 79 -9.30 -9.67 16.71
CA ALA A 79 -9.47 -9.85 15.28
C ALA A 79 -8.84 -8.70 14.45
N PHE A 80 -8.97 -7.45 14.91
CA PHE A 80 -8.37 -6.31 14.21
C PHE A 80 -6.83 -6.38 14.14
N VAL A 81 -6.17 -6.97 15.13
CA VAL A 81 -4.71 -7.15 15.16
C VAL A 81 -4.34 -8.17 14.08
N SER A 82 -4.96 -9.35 14.08
CA SER A 82 -4.66 -10.40 13.10
C SER A 82 -4.95 -9.95 11.66
N ILE A 83 -6.07 -9.24 11.44
CA ILE A 83 -6.44 -8.67 10.14
C ILE A 83 -5.36 -7.67 9.67
N GLY A 84 -4.92 -6.76 10.54
CA GLY A 84 -3.88 -5.79 10.22
C GLY A 84 -2.55 -6.45 9.84
N PHE A 85 -2.09 -7.44 10.61
CA PHE A 85 -0.87 -8.18 10.31
C PHE A 85 -0.93 -8.88 8.95
N LEU A 86 -2.01 -9.62 8.69
CA LEU A 86 -2.18 -10.33 7.44
C LEU A 86 -2.22 -9.37 6.25
N ALA A 87 -2.95 -8.25 6.40
CA ALA A 87 -3.08 -7.25 5.35
C ALA A 87 -1.74 -6.58 5.01
N VAL A 88 -0.92 -6.21 6.00
CA VAL A 88 0.38 -5.58 5.73
C VAL A 88 1.33 -6.55 5.03
N ILE A 89 1.36 -7.82 5.45
CA ILE A 89 2.19 -8.85 4.81
C ILE A 89 1.72 -9.10 3.37
N ALA A 90 0.41 -9.30 3.17
CA ALA A 90 -0.16 -9.53 1.86
C ALA A 90 0.04 -8.33 0.93
N GLY A 91 -0.23 -7.11 1.42
CA GLY A 91 -0.05 -5.85 0.70
C GLY A 91 1.41 -5.62 0.29
N ALA A 92 2.38 -5.87 1.19
CA ALA A 92 3.80 -5.76 0.86
C ALA A 92 4.20 -6.74 -0.27
N VAL A 93 3.76 -8.01 -0.19
CA VAL A 93 4.04 -9.02 -1.22
C VAL A 93 3.39 -8.67 -2.54
N LEU A 94 2.11 -8.30 -2.54
CA LEU A 94 1.37 -7.91 -3.75
C LEU A 94 1.92 -6.63 -4.37
N GLY A 95 2.28 -5.66 -3.53
CA GLY A 95 2.90 -4.40 -3.91
C GLY A 95 4.19 -4.61 -4.69
N ILE A 96 5.10 -5.45 -4.19
CA ILE A 96 6.37 -5.74 -4.86
C ILE A 96 6.13 -6.58 -6.14
N THR A 97 5.33 -7.63 -6.05
CA THR A 97 5.28 -8.65 -7.10
C THR A 97 4.30 -8.37 -8.23
N LYS A 98 3.17 -7.71 -7.95
CA LYS A 98 2.12 -7.42 -8.95
C LYS A 98 2.17 -5.97 -9.38
N ILE A 99 2.06 -5.06 -8.43
CA ILE A 99 1.99 -3.62 -8.70
C ILE A 99 3.35 -3.13 -9.21
N GLY A 100 4.44 -3.36 -8.48
CA GLY A 100 5.79 -2.91 -8.85
C GLY A 100 6.24 -3.44 -10.22
N LYS A 101 6.16 -4.76 -10.44
CA LYS A 101 6.49 -5.36 -11.75
C LYS A 101 5.58 -4.86 -12.88
N GLY A 102 4.29 -4.67 -12.61
CA GLY A 102 3.36 -4.12 -13.59
C GLY A 102 3.67 -2.68 -13.96
N SER A 103 4.05 -1.86 -12.98
CA SER A 103 4.48 -0.47 -13.18
C SER A 103 5.79 -0.40 -13.95
N GLU A 104 6.78 -1.24 -13.65
CA GLU A 104 8.03 -1.33 -14.43
C GLU A 104 7.74 -1.70 -15.90
N GLN A 105 6.82 -2.65 -16.15
CA GLN A 105 6.39 -3.01 -17.52
C GLN A 105 5.66 -1.87 -18.23
N ALA A 106 4.76 -1.17 -17.55
CA ALA A 106 4.04 -0.03 -18.12
C ALA A 106 5.01 1.11 -18.46
N ALA A 107 5.93 1.42 -17.56
CA ALA A 107 6.99 2.41 -17.77
C ALA A 107 7.82 2.11 -19.02
N ALA A 108 8.28 0.87 -19.18
CA ALA A 108 9.08 0.45 -20.33
C ALA A 108 8.32 0.61 -21.66
N ALA A 109 7.02 0.28 -21.68
CA ALA A 109 6.19 0.46 -22.87
C ALA A 109 6.00 1.95 -23.24
N PHE A 110 5.70 2.81 -22.25
CA PHE A 110 5.60 4.25 -22.45
C PHE A 110 6.93 4.88 -22.91
N ALA A 111 8.06 4.44 -22.34
CA ALA A 111 9.39 4.90 -22.72
C ALA A 111 9.76 4.50 -24.16
N ALA A 112 9.25 3.37 -24.65
CA ALA A 112 9.40 2.92 -26.03
C ALA A 112 8.44 3.61 -27.02
N GLY A 113 7.56 4.49 -26.54
CA GLY A 113 6.53 5.15 -27.36
C GLY A 113 5.31 4.26 -27.68
N ASP A 114 5.19 3.09 -27.05
CA ASP A 114 4.03 2.22 -27.17
C ASP A 114 3.00 2.52 -26.06
N ASP A 115 2.36 3.68 -26.20
CA ASP A 115 1.38 4.19 -25.23
C ASP A 115 0.17 3.26 -25.08
N ALA A 116 -0.23 2.58 -26.15
CA ALA A 116 -1.35 1.65 -26.14
C ALA A 116 -1.06 0.45 -25.23
N SER A 117 0.10 -0.17 -25.39
CA SER A 117 0.53 -1.29 -24.53
C SER A 117 0.82 -0.83 -23.10
N GLY A 118 1.39 0.35 -22.91
CA GLY A 118 1.61 0.93 -21.58
C GLY A 118 0.30 1.12 -20.81
N LEU A 119 -0.70 1.73 -21.46
CA LEU A 119 -2.02 1.95 -20.87
C LEU A 119 -2.76 0.63 -20.60
N ALA A 120 -2.69 -0.33 -21.53
CA ALA A 120 -3.28 -1.65 -21.35
C ALA A 120 -2.65 -2.38 -20.16
N THR A 121 -1.32 -2.34 -20.05
CA THR A 121 -0.57 -2.93 -18.93
C THR A 121 -0.99 -2.32 -17.60
N PHE A 122 -1.08 -0.98 -17.52
CA PHE A 122 -1.58 -0.31 -16.31
C PHE A 122 -2.99 -0.82 -15.94
N LYS A 123 -3.94 -0.79 -16.89
CA LYS A 123 -5.34 -1.17 -16.63
C LYS A 123 -5.52 -2.64 -16.24
N GLN A 124 -4.71 -3.54 -16.79
CA GLN A 124 -4.89 -4.98 -16.60
C GLN A 124 -4.03 -5.55 -15.47
N LYS A 125 -2.84 -4.99 -15.23
CA LYS A 125 -1.85 -5.57 -14.31
C LYS A 125 -1.55 -4.71 -13.09
N VAL A 126 -1.83 -3.41 -13.12
CA VAL A 126 -1.50 -2.50 -12.00
C VAL A 126 -2.78 -2.07 -11.28
N PHE A 127 -3.72 -1.47 -12.01
CA PHE A 127 -4.89 -0.83 -11.43
C PHE A 127 -5.77 -1.76 -10.57
N PRO A 128 -6.12 -2.99 -11.01
CA PRO A 128 -6.97 -3.87 -10.19
C PRO A 128 -6.32 -4.24 -8.85
N TRP A 129 -5.00 -4.45 -8.86
CA TRP A 129 -4.25 -4.76 -7.65
C TRP A 129 -4.10 -3.54 -6.74
N ALA A 130 -3.91 -2.35 -7.30
CA ALA A 130 -3.88 -1.11 -6.53
C ALA A 130 -5.24 -0.82 -5.85
N VAL A 131 -6.34 -1.08 -6.54
CA VAL A 131 -7.69 -0.98 -5.96
C VAL A 131 -7.88 -2.01 -4.85
N LEU A 132 -7.52 -3.27 -5.09
CA LEU A 132 -7.64 -4.32 -4.08
C LEU A 132 -6.82 -4.01 -2.82
N ASP A 133 -5.56 -3.62 -2.97
CA ASP A 133 -4.68 -3.20 -1.86
C ASP A 133 -5.34 -2.07 -1.04
N SER A 134 -5.85 -1.05 -1.73
CA SER A 134 -6.49 0.10 -1.08
C SER A 134 -7.79 -0.28 -0.34
N VAL A 135 -8.59 -1.18 -0.90
CA VAL A 135 -9.81 -1.70 -0.23
C VAL A 135 -9.43 -2.50 1.01
N ILE A 136 -8.40 -3.34 0.93
CA ILE A 136 -7.90 -4.10 2.08
C ILE A 136 -7.46 -3.14 3.19
N LEU A 137 -6.67 -2.10 2.87
CA LEU A 137 -6.25 -1.10 3.84
C LEU A 137 -7.43 -0.37 4.48
N LEU A 138 -8.46 -0.03 3.70
CA LEU A 138 -9.67 0.59 4.24
C LEU A 138 -10.37 -0.33 5.25
N ILE A 139 -10.50 -1.62 4.93
CA ILE A 139 -11.09 -2.61 5.84
C ILE A 139 -10.26 -2.73 7.13
N VAL A 140 -8.93 -2.74 7.03
CA VAL A 140 -8.04 -2.76 8.20
C VAL A 140 -8.27 -1.56 9.10
N VAL A 141 -8.33 -0.35 8.52
CA VAL A 141 -8.60 0.88 9.29
C VAL A 141 -9.96 0.81 9.97
N LEU A 142 -11.00 0.34 9.27
CA LEU A 142 -12.33 0.16 9.86
C LEU A 142 -12.32 -0.86 11.00
N ALA A 143 -11.60 -1.98 10.84
CA ALA A 143 -11.46 -2.99 11.88
C ALA A 143 -10.75 -2.45 13.12
N MET A 144 -9.70 -1.65 12.93
CA MET A 144 -8.95 -1.01 14.02
C MET A 144 -9.78 0.04 14.76
N VAL A 145 -10.45 0.94 14.01
CA VAL A 145 -11.32 1.98 14.59
C VAL A 145 -12.48 1.36 15.34
N GLY A 146 -13.09 0.31 14.77
CA GLY A 146 -14.16 -0.46 15.41
C GLY A 146 -13.69 -1.43 16.49
N LYS A 147 -12.37 -1.55 16.72
CA LYS A 147 -11.74 -2.47 17.70
C LYS A 147 -12.29 -3.90 17.60
N TRP A 148 -12.48 -4.41 16.38
CA TRP A 148 -13.13 -5.70 16.17
C TRP A 148 -12.46 -6.84 16.95
N GLY A 149 -13.26 -7.56 17.73
CA GLY A 149 -12.79 -8.68 18.55
C GLY A 149 -12.04 -8.28 19.83
N ALA A 150 -11.94 -6.99 20.16
CA ALA A 150 -11.67 -6.58 21.55
C ALA A 150 -12.96 -6.75 22.36
N GLY A 151 -12.89 -7.42 23.50
CA GLY A 151 -14.03 -7.50 24.43
C GLY A 151 -14.55 -6.09 24.76
N SER A 152 -15.85 -5.89 24.60
CA SER A 152 -16.55 -4.65 24.94
C SER A 152 -16.43 -4.29 26.40
#